data_AF-A0A9X2NS22-F1
#
_entry.id   AF-A0A9X2NS22-F1
#
_cell.length_a   1.000
_cell.length_b   1.000
_cell.length_c   1.000
_cell.angle_alpha   90.00
_cell.angle_beta   90.00
_cell.angle_gamma   90.00
#
_symmetry.space_group_name_H-M   'P 1'
#
loop_
_entity.id
_entity.type
_entity.pdbx_description
1 polymer ?
#
loop_
_entity_poly.entity_id
_entity_poly.type
_entity_poly.pdbx_seq_one_letter_code
_entity_poly.pdbx_strand_id
1 'polypeptide(L)'
;MNNKVLVLGNGFDIDLGLKTKYRDFADSEFWPFNDDSGILHPENNRATNLLRDVLNERKLDVSTWFDLESIMAEFAVHGSTTEFDSHDIGQDRRDYDVLVESLSSYLNKIQQENIKEDSIAAIVLRAIIQNGYFSEIYSFNYTDLHLIARKLRIPNDFKYSHVHGSLAEKSIILGIESKSQFDAEYRFMCKEYNPNYRSHLIRQRLEAADEVVFFGHGLSKIDYHYFERLFSMCSTEAIIDENHKWLSFFTYDEFSRMDLLDRLQEMNNRRLDLMFGNNQLQFFKTKDGLTPQLNKYLQHLKDTSKAAHREQMRRIASRL
;
A
#
# COMPACT_ATOMS: atom_id res chain seq x y z
N MET A 1 -14.89 -22.94 -4.13
CA MET A 1 -13.57 -22.67 -4.75
C MET A 1 -12.82 -21.86 -3.72
N ASN A 2 -11.60 -22.26 -3.32
CA ASN A 2 -10.83 -21.48 -2.36
C ASN A 2 -10.34 -20.21 -3.06
N ASN A 3 -11.06 -19.11 -2.90
CA ASN A 3 -10.69 -17.83 -3.47
C ASN A 3 -9.72 -17.14 -2.51
N LYS A 4 -8.49 -16.89 -2.97
CA LYS A 4 -7.47 -16.22 -2.15
C LYS A 4 -7.05 -14.90 -2.78
N VAL A 5 -6.89 -13.87 -1.95
CA VAL A 5 -6.48 -12.53 -2.39
C VAL A 5 -5.18 -12.15 -1.70
N LEU A 6 -4.25 -11.58 -2.46
CA LEU A 6 -3.04 -10.93 -1.93
C LEU A 6 -3.14 -9.41 -2.14
N VAL A 7 -2.94 -8.65 -1.08
CA VAL A 7 -2.81 -7.20 -1.09
C VAL A 7 -1.40 -6.83 -0.68
N LEU A 8 -0.67 -6.16 -1.56
CA LEU A 8 0.69 -5.68 -1.34
C LEU A 8 0.67 -4.17 -1.10
N GLY A 9 1.31 -3.73 -0.03
CA GLY A 9 1.64 -2.32 0.21
C GLY A 9 3.13 -2.10 0.35
N ASN A 10 3.53 -0.85 0.62
CA ASN A 10 4.92 -0.42 0.46
C ASN A 10 5.91 -1.17 1.36
N GLY A 11 5.44 -1.71 2.50
CA GLY A 11 6.23 -2.57 3.36
C GLY A 11 6.75 -3.85 2.68
N PHE A 12 6.10 -4.32 1.61
CA PHE A 12 6.59 -5.44 0.79
C PHE A 12 7.91 -5.09 0.08
N ASP A 13 7.95 -3.95 -0.61
CA ASP A 13 9.15 -3.47 -1.30
C ASP A 13 10.29 -3.17 -0.31
N ILE A 14 9.93 -2.56 0.82
CA ILE A 14 10.88 -2.25 1.90
C ILE A 14 11.50 -3.52 2.49
N ASP A 15 10.72 -4.57 2.71
CA ASP A 15 11.22 -5.85 3.24
C ASP A 15 12.14 -6.55 2.23
N LEU A 16 11.86 -6.41 0.92
CA LEU A 16 12.77 -6.79 -0.17
C LEU A 16 14.05 -5.95 -0.21
N GLY A 17 14.16 -4.90 0.60
CA GLY A 17 15.32 -4.02 0.68
C GLY A 17 15.30 -2.84 -0.31
N LEU A 18 14.19 -2.63 -1.02
CA LEU A 18 14.04 -1.48 -1.91
C LEU A 18 13.72 -0.22 -1.09
N LYS A 19 14.38 0.89 -1.42
CA LYS A 19 14.19 2.19 -0.76
C LYS A 19 12.99 2.93 -1.34
N THR A 20 11.79 2.45 -1.06
CA THR A 20 10.55 2.98 -1.65
C THR A 20 9.76 3.86 -0.67
N LYS A 21 10.32 4.24 0.48
CA LYS A 21 9.65 5.20 1.38
C LYS A 21 9.70 6.59 0.75
N TYR A 22 8.67 7.40 1.01
CA TYR A 22 8.71 8.82 0.61
C TYR A 22 9.87 9.58 1.27
N ARG A 23 10.27 9.21 2.49
CA ARG A 23 11.48 9.75 3.13
C ARG A 23 12.74 9.45 2.31
N ASP A 24 12.92 8.22 1.83
CA ASP A 24 14.08 7.85 1.01
C ASP A 24 14.12 8.61 -0.32
N PHE A 25 12.95 8.91 -0.90
CA PHE A 25 12.82 9.77 -2.08
C PHE A 25 13.19 11.23 -1.76
N ALA A 26 12.64 11.78 -0.69
CA ALA A 26 12.88 13.16 -0.27
C ALA A 26 14.34 13.46 0.07
N ASP A 27 15.05 12.45 0.60
CA ASP A 27 16.47 12.55 0.93
C ASP A 27 17.40 12.23 -0.27
N SER A 28 16.84 11.92 -1.45
CA SER A 28 17.60 11.58 -2.64
C SER A 28 17.90 12.79 -3.55
N GLU A 29 18.82 12.59 -4.49
CA GLU A 29 19.12 13.52 -5.59
C GLU A 29 17.91 13.81 -6.51
N PHE A 30 16.86 12.97 -6.45
CA PHE A 30 15.67 13.13 -7.28
C PHE A 30 14.65 14.12 -6.69
N TRP A 31 14.82 14.54 -5.44
CA TRP A 31 13.93 15.51 -4.82
C TRP A 31 13.96 16.83 -5.60
N PRO A 32 12.84 17.28 -6.19
CA PRO A 32 12.87 18.39 -7.15
C PRO A 32 12.97 19.77 -6.52
N PHE A 33 12.82 19.86 -5.20
CA PHE A 33 12.76 21.13 -4.48
C PHE A 33 14.04 21.40 -3.69
N ASN A 34 15.17 20.82 -4.12
CA ASN A 34 16.47 21.12 -3.55
C ASN A 34 16.86 22.59 -3.84
N ASP A 35 17.49 23.21 -2.84
CA ASP A 35 17.75 24.65 -2.76
C ASP A 35 18.95 25.12 -3.62
N ASP A 36 19.15 24.52 -4.80
CA ASP A 36 20.28 24.83 -5.69
C ASP A 36 20.20 26.23 -6.32
N SER A 37 19.13 26.99 -6.07
CA SER A 37 19.04 28.39 -6.50
C SER A 37 19.69 29.38 -5.53
N GLY A 38 20.00 29.00 -4.27
CA GLY A 38 20.52 29.95 -3.29
C GLY A 38 19.60 31.17 -3.09
N ILE A 39 18.32 31.02 -3.42
CA ILE A 39 17.28 32.03 -3.21
C ILE A 39 16.40 31.58 -2.04
N LEU A 40 17.01 31.47 -0.87
CA LEU A 40 16.36 32.08 0.27
C LEU A 40 16.35 33.57 -0.07
N HIS A 41 15.25 34.12 -0.59
CA HIS A 41 15.10 35.56 -0.69
C HIS A 41 15.01 36.09 0.75
N PRO A 42 16.08 36.60 1.38
CA PRO A 42 16.01 37.10 2.75
C PRO A 42 15.31 38.47 2.77
N GLU A 43 15.07 39.04 1.57
CA GLU A 43 14.58 40.39 1.32
C GLU A 43 13.09 40.41 0.91
N ASN A 44 12.50 39.26 0.58
CA ASN A 44 11.05 39.13 0.38
C ASN A 44 10.47 38.34 1.55
N ASN A 45 10.18 39.07 2.62
CA ASN A 45 9.51 38.61 3.84
C ASN A 45 8.02 38.24 3.58
N ARG A 46 7.74 37.55 2.48
CA ARG A 46 6.47 36.88 2.21
C ARG A 46 6.79 35.39 2.24
N ALA A 47 6.40 34.73 3.31
CA ALA A 47 6.29 33.28 3.32
C ALA A 47 5.43 32.89 2.11
N THR A 48 6.04 32.30 1.10
CA THR A 48 5.28 31.73 0.00
C THR A 48 4.69 30.43 0.53
N ASN A 49 3.37 30.38 0.72
CA ASN A 49 2.67 29.16 1.11
C ASN A 49 2.49 28.26 -0.13
N LEU A 50 3.56 28.03 -0.91
CA LEU A 50 3.53 27.13 -2.06
C LEU A 50 3.71 25.69 -1.58
N LEU A 51 3.22 24.76 -2.40
CA LEU A 51 3.35 23.32 -2.12
C LEU A 51 4.81 22.92 -1.85
N ARG A 52 5.75 23.35 -2.69
CA ARG A 52 7.19 23.06 -2.53
C ARG A 52 7.75 23.48 -1.17
N ASP A 53 7.30 24.62 -0.65
CA ASP A 53 7.84 25.23 0.57
C ASP A 53 7.37 24.42 1.78
N VAL A 54 6.07 24.08 1.81
CA VAL A 54 5.49 23.21 2.83
C VAL A 54 6.12 21.81 2.82
N LEU A 55 6.35 21.24 1.63
CA LEU A 55 6.99 19.94 1.50
C LEU A 55 8.44 19.96 2.01
N ASN A 56 9.21 21.01 1.70
CA ASN A 56 10.58 21.18 2.20
C ASN A 56 10.62 21.41 3.72
N GLU A 57 9.72 22.21 4.28
CA GLU A 57 9.62 22.43 5.72
C GLU A 57 9.31 21.11 6.45
N ARG A 58 8.28 20.39 6.01
CA ARG A 58 7.89 19.11 6.63
C ARG A 58 8.94 18.01 6.42
N LYS A 59 9.75 18.08 5.37
CA LYS A 59 10.90 17.18 5.18
C LYS A 59 11.94 17.35 6.30
N LEU A 60 12.17 18.58 6.76
CA LEU A 60 13.17 18.86 7.81
C LEU A 60 12.72 18.42 9.20
N ASP A 61 11.43 18.19 9.39
CA ASP A 61 10.89 17.66 10.64
C ASP A 61 11.23 16.17 10.78
N VAL A 62 12.20 15.88 11.64
CA VAL A 62 12.64 14.52 11.97
C VAL A 62 11.68 13.80 12.92
N SER A 63 10.74 14.52 13.54
CA SER A 63 9.77 13.96 14.48
C SER A 63 8.51 13.39 13.80
N THR A 64 8.25 13.78 12.56
CA THR A 64 7.08 13.33 11.79
C THR A 64 7.45 12.23 10.79
N TRP A 65 6.56 11.23 10.67
CA TRP A 65 6.62 10.31 9.54
C TRP A 65 6.36 11.14 8.27
N PHE A 66 7.30 11.11 7.32
CA PHE A 66 7.16 11.89 6.08
C PHE A 66 6.16 11.22 5.15
N ASP A 67 4.87 11.45 5.45
CA ASP A 67 3.74 11.00 4.66
C ASP A 67 3.36 12.09 3.67
N LEU A 68 3.85 11.93 2.44
CA LEU A 68 3.64 12.89 1.36
C LEU A 68 2.16 13.14 1.07
N GLU A 69 1.33 12.10 1.13
CA GLU A 69 -0.10 12.22 0.83
C GLU A 69 -0.86 12.93 1.95
N SER A 70 -0.52 12.65 3.21
CA SER A 70 -1.09 13.37 4.35
C SER A 70 -0.69 14.85 4.37
N ILE A 71 0.57 15.17 4.04
CA ILE A 71 1.02 16.57 3.94
C ILE A 71 0.27 17.31 2.83
N MET A 72 0.10 16.70 1.65
CA MET A 72 -0.69 17.29 0.56
C MET A 72 -2.17 17.44 0.92
N ALA A 73 -2.74 16.51 1.69
CA ALA A 73 -4.11 16.62 2.18
C ALA A 73 -4.27 17.82 3.12
N GLU A 74 -3.36 17.99 4.08
CA GLU A 74 -3.34 19.16 4.96
C GLU A 74 -3.21 20.46 4.18
N PHE A 75 -2.31 20.51 3.19
CA PHE A 75 -2.10 21.66 2.32
C PHE A 75 -3.36 22.03 1.52
N ALA A 76 -3.99 21.05 0.88
CA ALA A 76 -5.17 21.24 0.04
C ALA A 76 -6.43 21.68 0.84
N VAL A 77 -6.45 21.45 2.16
CA VAL A 77 -7.49 21.96 3.07
C VAL A 77 -7.22 23.43 3.43
N HIS A 78 -5.97 23.77 3.78
CA HIS A 78 -5.62 25.07 4.37
C HIS A 78 -5.34 26.16 3.33
N GLY A 79 -4.97 25.80 2.09
CA GLY A 79 -4.66 26.76 1.01
C GLY A 79 -5.82 27.66 0.56
N SER A 80 -6.99 27.55 1.21
CA SER A 80 -8.20 28.32 0.97
C SER A 80 -8.51 29.35 2.08
N THR A 81 -7.87 29.24 3.25
CA THR A 81 -8.44 29.81 4.50
C THR A 81 -7.86 31.15 4.95
N THR A 82 -6.81 31.66 4.32
CA THR A 82 -6.26 32.98 4.68
C THR A 82 -6.54 34.00 3.57
N GLU A 83 -7.49 34.91 3.80
CA GLU A 83 -7.83 36.05 2.91
C GLU A 83 -6.62 36.99 2.60
N PHE A 84 -5.44 36.70 3.16
CA PHE A 84 -4.23 37.50 3.06
C PHE A 84 -3.04 36.79 2.37
N ASP A 85 -3.14 35.49 2.05
CA ASP A 85 -2.06 34.76 1.37
C ASP A 85 -2.45 34.48 -0.09
N SER A 86 -1.74 35.11 -1.03
CA SER A 86 -1.92 34.81 -2.45
C SER A 86 -1.30 33.45 -2.78
N HIS A 87 -2.09 32.38 -2.75
CA HIS A 87 -1.69 31.09 -3.31
C HIS A 87 -1.63 31.19 -4.84
N ASP A 88 -0.50 30.80 -5.44
CA ASP A 88 -0.40 30.62 -6.89
C ASP A 88 -0.73 29.16 -7.20
N ILE A 89 -2.03 28.88 -7.36
CA ILE A 89 -2.55 27.55 -7.74
C ILE A 89 -1.87 27.02 -9.01
N GLY A 90 -1.51 27.91 -9.94
CA GLY A 90 -0.78 27.56 -11.15
C GLY A 90 0.62 27.05 -10.84
N GLN A 91 1.31 27.65 -9.87
CA GLN A 91 2.60 27.18 -9.38
C GLN A 91 2.47 25.89 -8.57
N ASP A 92 1.48 25.77 -7.68
CA ASP A 92 1.24 24.55 -6.89
C ASP A 92 0.97 23.35 -7.80
N ARG A 93 0.23 23.55 -8.89
CA ARG A 93 0.02 22.52 -9.90
C ARG A 93 1.32 22.09 -10.59
N ARG A 94 2.16 23.06 -10.98
CA ARG A 94 3.49 22.77 -11.56
C ARG A 94 4.38 22.01 -10.57
N ASP A 95 4.32 22.37 -9.29
CA ASP A 95 5.07 21.71 -8.23
C ASP A 95 4.63 20.26 -8.07
N TYR A 96 3.32 20.01 -8.04
CA TYR A 96 2.75 18.68 -8.00
C TYR A 96 3.15 17.83 -9.22
N ASP A 97 3.05 18.38 -10.44
CA ASP A 97 3.42 17.66 -11.66
C ASP A 97 4.92 17.25 -11.63
N VAL A 98 5.80 18.19 -11.27
CA VAL A 98 7.25 17.93 -11.13
C VAL A 98 7.53 16.90 -10.02
N LEU A 99 6.83 16.97 -8.89
CA LEU A 99 6.95 16.00 -7.79
C LEU A 99 6.63 14.57 -8.25
N VAL A 100 5.54 14.39 -8.99
CA VAL A 100 5.12 13.08 -9.53
C VAL A 100 6.15 12.56 -10.54
N GLU A 101 6.66 13.41 -11.43
CA GLU A 101 7.70 13.04 -12.41
C GLU A 101 9.02 12.64 -11.72
N SER A 102 9.46 13.40 -10.72
CA SER A 102 10.65 13.10 -9.92
C SER A 102 10.50 11.79 -9.13
N LEU A 103 9.33 11.57 -8.50
CA LEU A 103 9.05 10.32 -7.79
C LEU A 103 9.07 9.13 -8.75
N SER A 104 8.46 9.28 -9.93
CA SER A 104 8.48 8.24 -10.97
C SER A 104 9.90 7.91 -11.42
N SER A 105 10.74 8.93 -11.62
CA SER A 105 12.14 8.76 -12.01
C SER A 105 12.97 8.07 -10.93
N TYR A 106 12.78 8.48 -9.68
CA TYR A 106 13.42 7.87 -8.51
C TYR A 106 13.07 6.38 -8.40
N LEU A 107 11.78 6.05 -8.38
CA LEU A 107 11.32 4.68 -8.22
C LEU A 107 11.69 3.79 -9.41
N ASN A 108 11.79 4.36 -10.62
CA ASN A 108 12.32 3.65 -11.79
C ASN A 108 13.77 3.22 -11.60
N LYS A 109 14.62 4.04 -10.95
CA LYS A 109 15.97 3.65 -10.55
C LYS A 109 15.92 2.56 -9.47
N ILE A 110 15.16 2.79 -8.40
CA ILE A 110 15.10 1.88 -7.24
C ILE A 110 14.64 0.47 -7.64
N GLN A 111 13.61 0.33 -8.48
CA GLN A 111 13.13 -1.01 -8.88
C GLN A 111 14.16 -1.84 -9.66
N GLN A 112 15.21 -1.21 -10.21
CA GLN A 112 16.30 -1.91 -10.88
C GLN A 112 17.36 -2.45 -9.90
N GLU A 113 17.43 -1.94 -8.67
CA GLU A 113 18.39 -2.37 -7.66
C GLU A 113 18.21 -3.84 -7.23
N ASN A 114 19.25 -4.42 -6.62
CA ASN A 114 19.19 -5.79 -6.11
C ASN A 114 18.21 -5.89 -4.94
N ILE A 115 17.51 -7.03 -4.86
CA ILE A 115 16.56 -7.33 -3.79
C ILE A 115 17.13 -8.39 -2.84
N LYS A 116 16.66 -8.38 -1.59
CA LYS A 116 16.91 -9.41 -0.59
C LYS A 116 16.09 -10.66 -0.90
N GLU A 117 16.68 -11.60 -1.63
CA GLU A 117 16.01 -12.83 -2.08
C GLU A 117 15.57 -13.76 -0.93
N ASP A 118 16.12 -13.58 0.27
CA ASP A 118 15.83 -14.32 1.51
C ASP A 118 14.96 -13.56 2.52
N SER A 119 14.46 -12.37 2.14
CA SER A 119 13.50 -11.60 2.95
C SER A 119 12.19 -12.36 3.19
N ILE A 120 11.43 -11.95 4.19
CA ILE A 120 10.12 -12.56 4.48
C ILE A 120 9.15 -12.29 3.32
N ALA A 121 9.21 -11.11 2.71
CA ALA A 121 8.49 -10.78 1.48
C ALA A 121 8.79 -11.76 0.35
N ALA A 122 10.06 -12.06 0.09
CA ALA A 122 10.46 -13.02 -0.94
C ALA A 122 9.97 -14.44 -0.64
N ILE A 123 10.10 -14.89 0.61
CA ILE A 123 9.66 -16.22 1.06
C ILE A 123 8.14 -16.37 0.92
N VAL A 124 7.38 -15.38 1.39
CA VAL A 124 5.91 -15.40 1.36
C VAL A 124 5.39 -15.29 -0.06
N LEU A 125 5.95 -14.40 -0.90
CA LEU A 125 5.54 -14.31 -2.30
C LEU A 125 5.77 -15.63 -3.03
N ARG A 126 6.92 -16.29 -2.82
CA ARG A 126 7.20 -17.60 -3.39
C ARG A 126 6.16 -18.65 -2.98
N ALA A 127 5.80 -18.70 -1.70
CA ALA A 127 4.78 -19.63 -1.19
C ALA A 127 3.38 -19.33 -1.76
N ILE A 128 3.01 -18.05 -1.89
CA ILE A 128 1.74 -17.61 -2.46
C ILE A 128 1.62 -17.99 -3.93
N ILE A 129 2.63 -17.71 -4.74
CA ILE A 129 2.62 -18.06 -6.17
C ILE A 129 2.58 -19.60 -6.34
N GLN A 130 3.32 -20.35 -5.51
CA GLN A 130 3.28 -21.82 -5.53
C GLN A 130 1.93 -22.41 -5.06
N ASN A 131 1.19 -21.73 -4.18
CA ASN A 131 -0.13 -22.18 -3.75
C ASN A 131 -1.10 -22.28 -4.95
N GLY A 132 -1.07 -21.29 -5.85
CA GLY A 132 -1.80 -21.32 -7.12
C GLY A 132 -3.31 -21.06 -7.03
N TYR A 133 -3.86 -20.72 -5.85
CA TYR A 133 -5.22 -20.20 -5.68
C TYR A 133 -5.30 -18.68 -5.51
N PHE A 134 -4.17 -18.00 -5.37
CA PHE A 134 -4.09 -16.53 -5.37
C PHE A 134 -4.20 -15.99 -6.80
N SER A 135 -5.41 -16.01 -7.35
CA SER A 135 -5.70 -15.50 -8.70
C SER A 135 -5.92 -13.98 -8.75
N GLU A 136 -6.12 -13.36 -7.58
CA GLU A 136 -6.35 -11.92 -7.42
C GLU A 136 -5.23 -11.34 -6.56
N ILE A 137 -4.35 -10.56 -7.18
CA ILE A 137 -3.23 -9.88 -6.52
C ILE A 137 -3.37 -8.38 -6.79
N TYR A 138 -3.43 -7.59 -5.73
CA TYR A 138 -3.55 -6.14 -5.79
C TYR A 138 -2.30 -5.50 -5.19
N SER A 139 -1.60 -4.70 -5.98
CA SER A 139 -0.44 -3.95 -5.53
C SER A 139 -0.78 -2.47 -5.39
N PHE A 140 -0.55 -1.93 -4.21
CA PHE A 140 -0.54 -0.49 -3.95
C PHE A 140 0.84 0.12 -4.20
N ASN A 141 1.84 -0.71 -4.50
CA ASN A 141 3.18 -0.27 -4.85
C ASN A 141 3.23 0.09 -6.33
N TYR A 142 4.11 1.01 -6.69
CA TYR A 142 4.31 1.43 -8.08
C TYR A 142 5.28 0.51 -8.85
N THR A 143 6.05 -0.32 -8.14
CA THR A 143 7.08 -1.23 -8.68
C THR A 143 6.50 -2.43 -9.43
N ASP A 144 7.18 -2.87 -10.50
CA ASP A 144 6.72 -4.01 -11.30
C ASP A 144 6.92 -5.34 -10.56
N LEU A 145 5.80 -5.96 -10.15
CA LEU A 145 5.80 -7.24 -9.44
C LEU A 145 6.32 -8.39 -10.32
N HIS A 146 6.17 -8.32 -11.66
CA HIS A 146 6.77 -9.30 -12.56
C HIS A 146 8.29 -9.14 -12.65
N LEU A 147 8.83 -7.91 -12.55
CA LEU A 147 10.27 -7.69 -12.42
C LEU A 147 10.81 -8.27 -11.12
N ILE A 148 10.12 -8.05 -10.00
CA ILE A 148 10.45 -8.65 -8.70
C ILE A 148 10.41 -10.18 -8.80
N ALA A 149 9.36 -10.75 -9.39
CA ALA A 149 9.23 -12.20 -9.58
C ALA A 149 10.40 -12.80 -10.39
N ARG A 150 10.82 -12.14 -11.47
CA ARG A 150 12.00 -12.54 -12.26
C ARG A 150 13.28 -12.54 -11.41
N LYS A 151 13.51 -11.49 -10.62
CA LYS A 151 14.67 -11.39 -9.71
C LYS A 151 14.67 -12.51 -8.66
N LEU A 152 13.50 -12.87 -8.13
CA LEU A 152 13.33 -13.97 -7.16
C LEU A 152 13.37 -15.38 -7.80
N ARG A 153 13.48 -15.48 -9.13
CA ARG A 153 13.42 -16.73 -9.89
C ARG A 153 12.15 -17.53 -9.59
N ILE A 154 11.00 -16.85 -9.51
CA ILE A 154 9.68 -17.48 -9.38
C ILE A 154 8.87 -17.32 -10.68
N PRO A 155 7.88 -18.20 -10.93
CA PRO A 155 6.97 -18.04 -12.07
C PRO A 155 6.31 -16.66 -12.04
N ASN A 156 6.23 -16.01 -13.21
CA ASN A 156 5.66 -14.68 -13.38
C ASN A 156 4.42 -14.68 -14.30
N ASP A 157 3.79 -15.85 -14.49
CA ASP A 157 2.58 -16.06 -15.27
C ASP A 157 1.28 -15.73 -14.49
N PHE A 158 1.41 -15.16 -13.30
CA PHE A 158 0.29 -14.70 -12.50
C PHE A 158 -0.19 -13.31 -12.95
N LYS A 159 -1.49 -13.05 -12.76
CA LYS A 159 -2.08 -11.73 -12.98
C LYS A 159 -2.06 -10.94 -11.68
N TYR A 160 -1.81 -9.65 -11.79
CA TYR A 160 -1.94 -8.70 -10.70
C TYR A 160 -2.40 -7.34 -11.24
N SER A 161 -2.98 -6.51 -10.38
CA SER A 161 -3.45 -5.17 -10.72
C SER A 161 -2.81 -4.13 -9.81
N HIS A 162 -2.37 -3.02 -10.40
CA HIS A 162 -1.90 -1.86 -9.66
C HIS A 162 -3.07 -0.96 -9.29
N VAL A 163 -3.28 -0.74 -7.99
CA VAL A 163 -4.39 0.10 -7.51
C VAL A 163 -4.15 1.57 -7.82
N HIS A 164 -2.93 2.06 -7.58
CA HIS A 164 -2.51 3.45 -7.81
C HIS A 164 -1.64 3.63 -9.05
N GLY A 165 -1.88 2.84 -10.09
CA GLY A 165 -1.08 2.88 -11.32
C GLY A 165 0.34 2.34 -11.12
N SER A 166 1.14 2.40 -12.19
CA SER A 166 2.42 1.70 -12.27
C SER A 166 3.53 2.55 -12.88
N LEU A 167 4.78 2.21 -12.55
CA LEU A 167 5.96 2.78 -13.21
C LEU A 167 6.01 2.41 -14.69
N ALA A 168 5.63 1.17 -15.04
CA ALA A 168 5.72 0.65 -16.40
C ALA A 168 4.84 1.42 -17.39
N GLU A 169 3.66 1.85 -16.94
CA GLU A 169 2.70 2.61 -17.76
C GLU A 169 2.84 4.13 -17.58
N LYS A 170 3.81 4.59 -16.76
CA LYS A 170 3.92 6.01 -16.34
C LYS A 170 2.61 6.56 -15.78
N SER A 171 1.92 5.75 -14.98
CA SER A 171 0.54 6.00 -14.56
C SER A 171 0.40 6.18 -13.05
N ILE A 172 1.49 6.46 -12.33
CA ILE A 172 1.50 6.67 -10.87
C ILE A 172 0.40 7.64 -10.47
N ILE A 173 -0.38 7.22 -9.49
CA ILE A 173 -1.41 8.00 -8.83
C ILE A 173 -0.89 8.29 -7.41
N LEU A 174 -0.40 9.51 -7.23
CA LEU A 174 -0.03 10.09 -5.94
C LEU A 174 -1.06 11.17 -5.63
N GLY A 175 -1.56 11.28 -4.40
CA GLY A 175 -2.50 12.36 -4.12
C GLY A 175 -3.41 12.12 -2.92
N ILE A 176 -4.58 12.73 -2.97
CA ILE A 176 -5.57 12.75 -1.88
C ILE A 176 -6.89 12.10 -2.34
N GLU A 177 -7.67 11.56 -1.42
CA GLU A 177 -9.00 10.99 -1.72
C GLU A 177 -10.06 12.09 -1.93
N SER A 178 -11.05 11.79 -2.76
CA SER A 178 -12.26 12.60 -2.96
C SER A 178 -13.10 12.82 -1.69
N LYS A 179 -12.94 11.94 -0.68
CA LYS A 179 -13.59 12.03 0.63
C LYS A 179 -13.00 13.16 1.51
N SER A 180 -11.75 13.53 1.27
CA SER A 180 -11.11 14.62 2.02
C SER A 180 -11.81 15.95 1.72
N GLN A 181 -11.97 16.80 2.72
CA GLN A 181 -12.48 18.16 2.50
C GLN A 181 -11.32 19.01 1.94
N PHE A 182 -11.20 19.12 0.62
CA PHE A 182 -10.19 19.96 -0.04
C PHE A 182 -10.84 21.05 -0.90
N ASP A 183 -10.11 22.12 -1.20
CA ASP A 183 -10.58 23.18 -2.10
C ASP A 183 -10.68 22.67 -3.56
N ALA A 184 -11.75 23.03 -4.27
CA ALA A 184 -11.94 22.70 -5.67
C ALA A 184 -10.78 23.14 -6.59
N GLU A 185 -10.00 24.14 -6.19
CA GLU A 185 -8.80 24.57 -6.91
C GLU A 185 -7.67 23.50 -6.87
N TYR A 186 -7.60 22.71 -5.79
CA TYR A 186 -6.62 21.63 -5.60
C TYR A 186 -7.07 20.26 -6.13
N ARG A 187 -8.16 20.20 -6.89
CA ARG A 187 -8.72 18.94 -7.44
C ARG A 187 -7.74 18.14 -8.32
N PHE A 188 -6.67 18.77 -8.82
CA PHE A 188 -5.64 18.09 -9.59
C PHE A 188 -4.83 17.07 -8.77
N MET A 189 -4.87 17.17 -7.43
CA MET A 189 -4.29 16.17 -6.51
C MET A 189 -5.26 15.03 -6.17
N CYS A 190 -6.53 15.10 -6.59
CA CYS A 190 -7.52 14.07 -6.25
C CYS A 190 -7.27 12.79 -7.06
N LYS A 191 -7.01 11.68 -6.36
CA LYS A 191 -6.69 10.38 -6.96
C LYS A 191 -7.79 9.91 -7.92
N GLU A 192 -9.05 10.03 -7.52
CA GLU A 192 -10.21 9.59 -8.30
C GLU A 192 -10.44 10.43 -9.56
N TYR A 193 -9.86 11.63 -9.64
CA TYR A 193 -9.92 12.49 -10.83
C TYR A 193 -8.75 12.24 -11.79
N ASN A 194 -7.76 11.45 -11.38
CA ASN A 194 -6.65 11.06 -12.24
C ASN A 194 -7.17 10.23 -13.43
N PRO A 195 -6.81 10.55 -14.70
CA PRO A 195 -7.25 9.79 -15.87
C PRO A 195 -6.85 8.31 -15.84
N ASN A 196 -5.84 7.94 -15.06
CA ASN A 196 -5.38 6.56 -14.89
C ASN A 196 -6.09 5.84 -13.73
N TYR A 197 -6.95 6.52 -12.97
CA TYR A 197 -7.75 5.88 -11.93
C TYR A 197 -8.75 4.91 -12.56
N ARG A 198 -8.71 3.65 -12.11
CA ARG A 198 -9.54 2.57 -12.66
C ARG A 198 -10.26 1.83 -11.54
N SER A 199 -11.44 1.32 -11.86
CA SER A 199 -12.11 0.37 -10.98
C SER A 199 -11.40 -0.98 -11.03
N HIS A 200 -10.89 -1.41 -9.88
CA HIS A 200 -10.17 -2.69 -9.74
C HIS A 200 -11.05 -3.84 -9.22
N LEU A 201 -12.34 -3.57 -8.98
CA LEU A 201 -13.30 -4.49 -8.33
C LEU A 201 -12.79 -5.11 -7.01
N ILE A 202 -11.79 -4.48 -6.38
CA ILE A 202 -11.09 -5.01 -5.21
C ILE A 202 -12.05 -5.29 -4.06
N ARG A 203 -13.03 -4.40 -3.80
CA ARG A 203 -14.07 -4.60 -2.79
C ARG A 203 -14.81 -5.93 -2.99
N GLN A 204 -15.31 -6.16 -4.20
CA GLN A 204 -16.03 -7.39 -4.54
C GLN A 204 -15.14 -8.63 -4.40
N ARG A 205 -13.87 -8.54 -4.82
CA ARG A 205 -12.93 -9.68 -4.71
C ARG A 205 -12.57 -10.00 -3.27
N LEU A 206 -12.37 -8.98 -2.44
CA LEU A 206 -12.11 -9.14 -1.01
C LEU A 206 -13.30 -9.75 -0.28
N GLU A 207 -14.53 -9.29 -0.57
CA GLU A 207 -15.75 -9.85 0.01
C GLU A 207 -15.94 -11.34 -0.33
N ALA A 208 -15.64 -11.73 -1.57
CA ALA A 208 -15.79 -13.09 -2.05
C ALA A 208 -14.60 -14.03 -1.74
N ALA A 209 -13.53 -13.51 -1.13
CA ALA A 209 -12.34 -14.30 -0.79
C ALA A 209 -12.57 -15.10 0.49
N ASP A 210 -12.04 -16.32 0.57
CA ASP A 210 -12.03 -17.10 1.82
C ASP A 210 -10.79 -16.75 2.67
N GLU A 211 -9.69 -16.40 2.00
CA GLU A 211 -8.41 -16.04 2.61
C GLU A 211 -7.86 -14.77 1.97
N VAL A 212 -7.44 -13.82 2.80
CA VAL A 212 -6.81 -12.56 2.38
C VAL A 212 -5.49 -12.36 3.10
N VAL A 213 -4.45 -12.06 2.33
CA VAL A 213 -3.12 -11.76 2.84
C VAL A 213 -2.80 -10.30 2.57
N PHE A 214 -2.54 -9.54 3.62
CA PHE A 214 -2.06 -8.17 3.55
C PHE A 214 -0.57 -8.17 3.87
N PHE A 215 0.27 -7.82 2.90
CA PHE A 215 1.72 -7.73 3.11
C PHE A 215 2.19 -6.28 3.04
N GLY A 216 2.68 -5.77 4.17
CA GLY A 216 3.30 -4.45 4.24
C GLY A 216 2.35 -3.29 3.89
N HIS A 217 1.04 -3.53 3.94
CA HIS A 217 0.03 -2.52 3.68
C HIS A 217 -0.36 -1.82 4.98
N GLY A 218 -0.20 -0.50 5.04
CA GLY A 218 -0.47 0.28 6.23
C GLY A 218 -1.96 0.52 6.51
N LEU A 219 -2.85 0.28 5.54
CA LEU A 219 -4.29 0.59 5.63
C LEU A 219 -4.53 2.07 5.99
N SER A 220 -3.83 2.98 5.31
CA SER A 220 -3.96 4.44 5.47
C SER A 220 -5.41 4.89 5.35
N LYS A 221 -5.73 6.01 6.03
CA LYS A 221 -7.05 6.64 5.93
C LYS A 221 -7.41 6.99 4.47
N ILE A 222 -6.38 7.30 3.66
CA ILE A 222 -6.45 7.61 2.22
C ILE A 222 -6.68 6.36 1.35
N ASP A 223 -6.69 5.15 1.92
CA ASP A 223 -7.00 3.90 1.19
C ASP A 223 -8.17 3.14 1.81
N TYR A 224 -8.84 3.77 2.77
CA TYR A 224 -9.83 3.15 3.63
C TYR A 224 -11.02 2.60 2.82
N HIS A 225 -11.44 3.31 1.77
CA HIS A 225 -12.60 2.97 0.97
C HIS A 225 -12.48 1.61 0.23
N TYR A 226 -11.26 1.09 0.04
CA TYR A 226 -11.06 -0.23 -0.56
C TYR A 226 -11.36 -1.38 0.39
N PHE A 227 -11.22 -1.16 1.70
CA PHE A 227 -11.25 -2.24 2.70
C PHE A 227 -12.38 -2.12 3.72
N GLU A 228 -13.00 -0.95 3.85
CA GLU A 228 -14.10 -0.69 4.79
C GLU A 228 -15.18 -1.77 4.75
N ARG A 229 -15.60 -2.17 3.54
CA ARG A 229 -16.67 -3.15 3.37
C ARG A 229 -16.27 -4.55 3.85
N LEU A 230 -15.05 -4.99 3.53
CA LEU A 230 -14.51 -6.27 4.01
C LEU A 230 -14.51 -6.30 5.53
N PHE A 231 -13.91 -5.29 6.16
CA PHE A 231 -13.74 -5.29 7.60
C PHE A 231 -15.07 -5.11 8.33
N SER A 232 -15.96 -4.26 7.82
CA SER A 232 -17.33 -4.13 8.32
C SER A 232 -18.07 -5.46 8.33
N MET A 233 -17.95 -6.27 7.26
CA MET A 233 -18.55 -7.62 7.19
C MET A 233 -17.93 -8.59 8.20
N CYS A 234 -16.61 -8.55 8.35
CA CYS A 234 -15.88 -9.36 9.34
C CYS A 234 -16.27 -9.04 10.79
N SER A 235 -16.87 -7.88 11.05
CA SER A 235 -17.17 -7.40 12.41
C SER A 235 -18.68 -7.25 12.69
N THR A 236 -19.52 -8.00 11.97
CA THR A 236 -20.97 -7.98 12.17
C THR A 236 -21.40 -8.79 13.40
N GLU A 237 -22.49 -8.36 14.07
CA GLU A 237 -23.05 -9.09 15.22
C GLU A 237 -23.77 -10.38 14.80
N ALA A 238 -24.27 -10.42 13.56
CA ALA A 238 -24.85 -11.63 13.00
C ALA A 238 -23.72 -12.60 12.64
N ILE A 239 -23.69 -13.77 13.28
CA ILE A 239 -22.81 -14.86 12.86
C ILE A 239 -23.38 -15.42 11.56
N ILE A 240 -22.73 -15.07 10.46
CA ILE A 240 -23.04 -15.57 9.12
C ILE A 240 -21.82 -16.39 8.71
N ASP A 241 -21.95 -17.73 8.69
CA ASP A 241 -20.82 -18.64 8.40
C ASP A 241 -20.11 -18.31 7.08
N GLU A 242 -20.84 -17.82 6.08
CA GLU A 242 -20.31 -17.39 4.78
C GLU A 242 -19.37 -16.17 4.84
N ASN A 243 -19.39 -15.42 5.95
CA ASN A 243 -18.54 -14.25 6.16
C ASN A 243 -17.22 -14.57 6.88
N HIS A 244 -17.00 -15.81 7.32
CA HIS A 244 -15.74 -16.18 7.98
C HIS A 244 -14.55 -16.02 7.03
N LYS A 245 -13.52 -15.27 7.44
CA LYS A 245 -12.30 -15.06 6.65
C LYS A 245 -11.05 -15.56 7.39
N TRP A 246 -10.10 -16.07 6.62
CA TRP A 246 -8.70 -16.17 7.05
C TRP A 246 -7.95 -14.89 6.67
N LEU A 247 -7.53 -14.11 7.64
CA LEU A 247 -6.86 -12.83 7.42
C LEU A 247 -5.44 -12.87 7.98
N SER A 248 -4.45 -12.74 7.10
CA SER A 248 -3.04 -12.71 7.49
C SER A 248 -2.44 -11.34 7.23
N PHE A 249 -1.82 -10.73 8.24
CA PHE A 249 -1.20 -9.42 8.17
C PHE A 249 0.30 -9.52 8.43
N PHE A 250 1.10 -8.98 7.52
CA PHE A 250 2.55 -8.84 7.67
C PHE A 250 2.91 -7.37 7.88
N THR A 251 3.42 -7.06 9.07
CA THR A 251 3.95 -5.74 9.44
C THR A 251 5.47 -5.84 9.66
N TYR A 252 6.16 -4.71 9.74
CA TYR A 252 7.60 -4.73 9.99
C TYR A 252 7.91 -5.20 11.42
N ASP A 253 7.32 -4.52 12.41
CA ASP A 253 7.57 -4.76 13.83
C ASP A 253 6.29 -4.59 14.68
N GLU A 254 6.47 -4.59 16.01
CA GLU A 254 5.38 -4.48 16.97
C GLU A 254 4.67 -3.13 16.95
N PHE A 255 5.43 -2.05 16.75
CA PHE A 255 4.87 -0.71 16.62
C PHE A 255 3.95 -0.64 15.39
N SER A 256 4.44 -1.10 14.24
CA SER A 256 3.66 -1.18 13.00
C SER A 256 2.43 -2.09 13.13
N ARG A 257 2.51 -3.14 13.97
CA ARG A 257 1.39 -4.04 14.28
C ARG A 257 0.31 -3.35 15.11
N MET A 258 0.71 -2.54 16.10
CA MET A 258 -0.21 -1.76 16.93
C MET A 258 -0.91 -0.68 16.10
N ASP A 259 -0.17 0.07 15.28
CA ASP A 259 -0.75 1.07 14.37
C ASP A 259 -1.79 0.45 13.42
N LEU A 260 -1.51 -0.74 12.91
CA LEU A 260 -2.45 -1.49 12.07
C LEU A 260 -3.72 -1.86 12.86
N LEU A 261 -3.58 -2.30 14.12
CA LEU A 261 -4.73 -2.62 14.96
C LEU A 261 -5.58 -1.40 15.30
N ASP A 262 -4.95 -0.25 15.56
CA ASP A 262 -5.68 1.00 15.79
C ASP A 262 -6.50 1.39 14.54
N ARG A 263 -5.91 1.26 13.34
CA ARG A 263 -6.64 1.47 12.08
C ARG A 263 -7.78 0.48 11.91
N LEU A 264 -7.56 -0.81 12.15
CA LEU A 264 -8.63 -1.82 12.12
C LEU A 264 -9.72 -1.54 13.16
N GLN A 265 -9.37 -1.01 14.33
CA GLN A 265 -10.34 -0.60 15.34
C GLN A 265 -11.20 0.55 14.83
N GLU A 266 -10.58 1.58 14.24
CA GLU A 266 -11.29 2.67 13.59
C GLU A 266 -12.22 2.15 12.48
N MET A 267 -11.75 1.18 11.67
CA MET A 267 -12.53 0.67 10.54
C MET A 267 -13.80 -0.09 10.94
N ASN A 268 -13.77 -0.72 12.12
CA ASN A 268 -14.75 -1.69 12.55
C ASN A 268 -15.71 -1.16 13.61
N ASN A 269 -15.97 0.14 13.64
CA ASN A 269 -16.78 0.78 14.70
C ASN A 269 -16.28 0.39 16.11
N ARG A 270 -14.96 0.23 16.26
CA ARG A 270 -14.28 -0.21 17.48
C ARG A 270 -14.62 -1.63 17.95
N ARG A 271 -15.24 -2.47 17.12
CA ARG A 271 -15.61 -3.86 17.42
C ARG A 271 -14.55 -4.87 16.97
N LEU A 272 -13.30 -4.67 17.39
CA LEU A 272 -12.25 -5.66 17.15
C LEU A 272 -12.57 -7.00 17.82
N ASP A 273 -13.27 -7.01 18.95
CA ASP A 273 -13.76 -8.22 19.61
C ASP A 273 -14.53 -9.13 18.63
N LEU A 274 -15.44 -8.56 17.84
CA LEU A 274 -16.20 -9.31 16.83
C LEU A 274 -15.32 -9.75 15.67
N MET A 275 -14.42 -8.88 15.19
CA MET A 275 -13.50 -9.24 14.12
C MET A 275 -12.67 -10.47 14.52
N PHE A 276 -12.11 -10.48 15.73
CA PHE A 276 -11.35 -11.60 16.26
C PHE A 276 -12.21 -12.83 16.57
N GLY A 277 -13.46 -12.64 17.02
CA GLY A 277 -14.39 -13.74 17.31
C GLY A 277 -14.93 -14.44 16.07
N ASN A 278 -15.14 -13.70 14.98
CA ASN A 278 -15.80 -14.20 13.77
C ASN A 278 -14.83 -14.71 12.69
N ASN A 279 -13.54 -14.42 12.79
CA ASN A 279 -12.55 -14.66 11.73
C ASN A 279 -11.29 -15.32 12.29
N GLN A 280 -10.50 -15.94 11.41
CA GLN A 280 -9.18 -16.44 11.75
C GLN A 280 -8.12 -15.39 11.40
N LEU A 281 -7.66 -14.61 12.38
CA LEU A 281 -6.62 -13.61 12.18
C LEU A 281 -5.23 -14.15 12.52
N GLN A 282 -4.23 -13.72 11.74
CA GLN A 282 -2.82 -13.99 11.98
C GLN A 282 -2.00 -12.72 11.73
N PHE A 283 -1.04 -12.46 12.61
CA PHE A 283 -0.15 -11.31 12.50
C PHE A 283 1.30 -11.81 12.52
N PHE A 284 2.09 -11.33 11.58
CA PHE A 284 3.50 -11.65 11.42
C PHE A 284 4.31 -10.37 11.36
N LYS A 285 5.46 -10.37 12.04
CA LYS A 285 6.41 -9.26 12.03
C LYS A 285 7.64 -9.69 11.23
N THR A 286 7.95 -9.00 10.14
CA THR A 286 9.06 -9.41 9.28
C THR A 286 10.42 -9.26 9.97
N LYS A 287 10.53 -8.31 10.91
CA LYS A 287 11.71 -8.13 11.77
C LYS A 287 12.05 -9.36 12.63
N ASP A 288 11.06 -10.20 12.95
CA ASP A 288 11.26 -11.42 13.75
C ASP A 288 11.84 -12.58 12.91
N GLY A 289 11.90 -12.44 11.58
CA GLY A 289 12.38 -13.47 10.67
C GLY A 289 11.46 -14.70 10.61
N LEU A 290 12.05 -15.89 10.38
CA LEU A 290 11.30 -17.15 10.29
C LEU A 290 10.94 -17.70 11.67
N THR A 291 9.75 -17.36 12.15
CA THR A 291 9.22 -17.86 13.43
C THR A 291 8.53 -19.23 13.27
N PRO A 292 8.34 -20.00 14.35
CA PRO A 292 7.53 -21.22 14.31
C PRO A 292 6.09 -20.98 13.80
N GLN A 293 5.51 -19.83 14.12
CA GLN A 293 4.17 -19.44 13.64
C GLN A 293 4.19 -19.21 12.13
N LEU A 294 5.19 -18.48 11.61
CA LEU A 294 5.34 -18.26 10.18
C LEU A 294 5.58 -19.57 9.43
N ASN A 295 6.40 -20.48 9.97
CA ASN A 295 6.61 -21.80 9.36
C ASN A 295 5.32 -22.61 9.28
N LYS A 296 4.47 -22.57 10.31
CA LYS A 296 3.13 -23.21 10.26
C LYS A 296 2.25 -22.59 9.18
N TYR A 297 2.29 -21.27 9.01
CA TYR A 297 1.55 -20.58 7.95
C TYR A 297 2.06 -20.95 6.55
N LEU A 298 3.38 -20.98 6.33
CA LEU A 298 3.96 -21.41 5.06
C LEU A 298 3.59 -22.87 4.74
N GLN A 299 3.55 -23.73 5.76
CA GLN A 299 3.07 -25.11 5.61
C GLN A 299 1.58 -25.16 5.26
N HIS A 300 0.74 -24.33 5.89
CA HIS A 300 -0.67 -24.18 5.54
C HIS A 300 -0.85 -23.75 4.07
N LEU A 301 -0.08 -22.79 3.57
CA LEU A 301 -0.12 -22.39 2.15
C LEU A 301 0.25 -23.54 1.22
N LYS A 302 1.20 -24.40 1.61
CA LYS A 302 1.59 -25.58 0.84
C LYS A 302 0.48 -26.64 0.83
N ASP A 303 -0.11 -26.93 1.99
CA ASP A 303 -1.13 -27.97 2.17
C ASP A 303 -2.45 -27.59 1.51
N THR A 304 -2.77 -26.30 1.46
CA THR A 304 -3.96 -25.77 0.77
C THR A 304 -3.68 -25.36 -0.68
N SER A 305 -2.59 -25.85 -1.28
CA SER A 305 -2.23 -25.54 -2.66
C SER A 305 -3.07 -26.31 -3.67
N LYS A 306 -3.15 -25.77 -4.90
CA LYS A 306 -3.79 -26.43 -6.04
C LYS A 306 -3.16 -27.78 -6.36
N ALA A 307 -1.85 -27.91 -6.16
CA ALA A 307 -1.12 -29.17 -6.33
C ALA A 307 -1.52 -30.20 -5.26
N ALA A 308 -1.56 -29.81 -3.98
CA ALA A 308 -1.97 -30.67 -2.88
C ALA A 308 -3.43 -31.14 -3.04
N HIS A 309 -4.34 -30.24 -3.41
CA HIS A 309 -5.73 -30.59 -3.70
C HIS A 309 -5.84 -31.60 -4.85
N ARG A 310 -5.15 -31.38 -5.97
CA ARG A 310 -5.14 -32.35 -7.09
C ARG A 310 -4.64 -33.73 -6.67
N GLU A 311 -3.60 -33.78 -5.86
CA GLU A 311 -3.05 -35.04 -5.33
C GLU A 311 -4.04 -35.76 -4.41
N GLN A 312 -4.72 -35.03 -3.52
CA GLN A 312 -5.76 -35.59 -2.67
C GLN A 312 -6.92 -36.17 -3.49
N MET A 313 -7.38 -35.46 -4.52
CA MET A 313 -8.45 -35.96 -5.40
C MET A 313 -8.04 -37.22 -6.15
N ARG A 314 -6.79 -37.31 -6.63
CA ARG A 314 -6.27 -38.52 -7.27
C ARG A 314 -6.26 -39.72 -6.32
N ARG A 315 -5.85 -39.53 -5.06
CA ARG A 315 -5.84 -40.59 -4.04
C ARG A 315 -7.23 -41.09 -3.67
N ILE A 316 -8.22 -40.18 -3.64
CA ILE A 316 -9.63 -40.56 -3.42
C ILE A 316 -10.13 -41.36 -4.62
N ALA A 317 -9.87 -40.88 -5.84
CA ALA A 317 -10.28 -41.56 -7.06
C ALA A 317 -9.63 -42.94 -7.24
N SER A 318 -8.39 -43.15 -6.77
CA SER A 318 -7.71 -44.45 -6.84
C SER A 318 -8.18 -45.47 -5.78
N ARG A 319 -9.05 -45.06 -4.85
CA ARG A 319 -9.61 -45.92 -3.78
C ARG A 319 -11.07 -46.31 -4.03
N LEU A 320 -11.69 -45.75 -5.06
CA LEU A 320 -13.05 -46.06 -5.54
C LEU A 320 -12.96 -47.09 -6.69
#